data_AF-A0A0J1FEA5-F1
#
_entry.id   AF-A0A0J1FEA5-F1
#
_cell.length_a   1.000
_cell.length_b   1.000
_cell.length_c   1.000
_cell.angle_alpha   90.00
_cell.angle_beta   90.00
_cell.angle_gamma   90.00
#
_symmetry.space_group_name_H-M   'P 1'
#
loop_
_entity.id
_entity.type
_entity.pdbx_description
1 polymer ?
#
loop_
_entity_poly.entity_id
_entity_poly.type
_entity_poly.pdbx_seq_one_letter_code
_entity_poly.pdbx_strand_id
1 'polypeptide(L)'
;MDEWSINKEACREALGKFSEKQKGVITKMAHEFANAVEERLVDKIKVLVFQPGQLAQIREIQNTLAACQNVVGGYIEVIHLDDGLLLVCDEEGKLKGYPPNRRVGRDVICGTFFICRSDGDEFTSVTDEDLKSIC
;
A
#
# COMPACT_ATOMS: atom_id res chain seq x y z
N MET A 1 -21.21 14.06 7.43
CA MET A 1 -20.19 14.00 6.38
C MET A 1 -20.97 14.11 5.09
N ASP A 2 -21.13 15.33 4.62
CA ASP A 2 -22.09 15.63 3.55
C ASP A 2 -21.65 14.91 2.28
N GLU A 3 -22.47 13.95 1.85
CA GLU A 3 -22.38 13.39 0.51
C GLU A 3 -22.38 14.57 -0.46
N TRP A 4 -21.27 14.75 -1.17
CA TRP A 4 -21.20 15.62 -2.34
C TRP A 4 -22.05 15.01 -3.44
N SER A 5 -23.37 15.11 -3.27
CA SER A 5 -24.36 14.64 -4.22
C SER A 5 -24.41 15.64 -5.36
N ILE A 6 -23.51 15.47 -6.33
CA ILE A 6 -23.68 16.06 -7.65
C ILE A 6 -25.10 15.72 -8.10
N ASN A 7 -25.94 16.74 -8.30
CA ASN A 7 -27.29 16.55 -8.81
C ASN A 7 -27.18 15.96 -10.22
N LYS A 8 -27.36 14.65 -10.32
CA LYS A 8 -27.22 13.87 -11.57
C LYS A 8 -28.15 14.40 -12.67
N GLU A 9 -29.30 14.96 -12.31
CA GLU A 9 -30.26 15.59 -13.22
C GLU A 9 -29.64 16.85 -13.86
N ALA A 10 -29.12 17.76 -13.04
CA ALA A 10 -28.52 19.01 -13.48
C ALA A 10 -27.26 18.78 -14.34
N CYS A 11 -26.43 17.78 -13.99
CA CYS A 11 -25.28 17.39 -14.80
C CYS A 11 -25.70 16.83 -16.16
N ARG A 12 -26.76 16.02 -16.23
CA ARG A 12 -27.27 15.49 -17.52
C ARG A 12 -27.80 16.60 -18.41
N GLU A 13 -28.58 17.53 -17.85
CA GLU A 13 -29.12 18.66 -18.61
C GLU A 13 -28.02 19.57 -19.16
N ALA A 14 -26.99 19.86 -18.34
CA ALA A 14 -25.83 20.63 -18.76
C ALA A 14 -25.03 19.89 -19.85
N LEU A 15 -24.79 18.59 -19.70
CA LEU A 15 -24.10 17.76 -20.69
C LEU A 15 -24.86 17.70 -22.03
N GLY A 16 -26.19 17.76 -22.01
CA GLY A 16 -27.04 17.78 -23.21
C GLY A 16 -26.81 18.99 -24.13
N LYS A 17 -26.20 20.07 -23.63
CA LYS A 17 -25.93 21.31 -24.39
C LYS A 17 -24.63 21.26 -25.21
N PHE A 18 -23.84 20.19 -25.06
CA PHE A 18 -22.54 20.05 -25.71
C PHE A 18 -22.60 19.08 -26.90
N SER A 19 -21.73 19.30 -27.90
CA SER A 19 -21.53 18.34 -29.00
C SER A 19 -20.94 17.02 -28.50
N GLU A 20 -21.08 15.93 -29.24
CA GLU A 20 -20.50 14.63 -28.87
C GLU A 20 -18.99 14.69 -28.66
N LYS A 21 -18.28 15.50 -29.47
CA LYS A 21 -16.84 15.73 -29.28
C LYS A 21 -16.54 16.40 -27.95
N GLN A 22 -17.32 17.41 -27.56
CA GLN A 22 -17.18 18.10 -26.28
C GLN A 22 -17.54 17.20 -25.10
N LYS A 23 -18.61 16.40 -25.21
CA LYS A 23 -18.98 15.40 -24.19
C LYS A 23 -17.83 14.41 -23.95
N GLY A 24 -17.20 13.90 -25.01
CA GLY A 24 -16.05 13.01 -24.90
C GLY A 24 -14.86 13.63 -24.14
N VAL A 25 -14.57 14.92 -24.39
CA VAL A 25 -13.53 15.66 -23.65
C VAL A 25 -13.91 15.81 -22.18
N ILE A 26 -15.15 16.22 -21.88
CA ILE A 26 -15.64 16.40 -20.50
C ILE A 26 -15.57 15.09 -19.72
N THR A 27 -16.02 13.99 -20.32
CA THR A 27 -15.97 12.66 -19.69
C THR A 27 -14.55 12.21 -19.44
N LYS A 28 -13.62 12.44 -20.37
CA LYS A 28 -12.20 12.10 -20.18
C LYS A 28 -11.60 12.91 -19.02
N MET A 29 -11.81 14.23 -19.00
CA MET A 29 -11.32 15.08 -17.92
C MET A 29 -11.90 14.69 -16.56
N ALA A 30 -13.18 14.31 -16.51
CA ALA A 30 -13.81 13.85 -15.27
C ALA A 30 -13.19 12.55 -14.75
N HIS A 31 -12.93 11.56 -15.63
CA HIS A 31 -12.23 10.34 -15.24
C HIS A 31 -10.78 10.60 -14.79
N GLU A 32 -10.04 11.43 -15.53
CA GLU A 32 -8.66 11.81 -15.15
C GLU A 32 -8.63 12.51 -13.78
N PHE A 33 -9.58 13.41 -13.53
CA PHE A 33 -9.73 14.05 -12.23
C PHE A 33 -10.07 13.06 -11.12
N ALA A 34 -11.04 12.17 -11.35
CA ALA A 34 -11.43 11.15 -10.38
C ALA A 34 -10.24 10.25 -10.01
N ASN A 35 -9.53 9.73 -11.00
CA ASN A 35 -8.34 8.90 -10.77
C ASN A 35 -7.24 9.65 -10.01
N ALA A 36 -6.97 10.91 -10.37
CA ALA A 36 -5.96 11.72 -9.69
C ALA A 36 -6.35 12.05 -8.24
N VAL A 37 -7.65 12.20 -7.96
CA VAL A 37 -8.16 12.38 -6.60
C VAL A 37 -8.03 11.07 -5.81
N GLU A 38 -8.43 9.94 -6.39
CA GLU A 38 -8.29 8.63 -5.75
C GLU A 38 -6.83 8.34 -5.41
N GLU A 39 -5.89 8.47 -6.36
CA GLU A 39 -4.46 8.26 -6.11
C GLU A 39 -3.88 9.13 -4.98
N ARG A 40 -4.42 10.34 -4.78
CA ARG A 40 -4.03 11.24 -3.69
C ARG A 40 -4.68 10.91 -2.36
N LEU A 41 -5.83 10.26 -2.36
CA LEU A 41 -6.57 9.86 -1.16
C LEU A 41 -6.22 8.45 -0.68
N VAL A 42 -5.53 7.65 -1.49
CA VAL A 42 -5.04 6.33 -1.06
C VAL A 42 -4.10 6.52 0.13
N ASP A 43 -4.47 5.92 1.26
CA ASP A 43 -3.63 5.87 2.44
C ASP A 43 -2.33 5.11 2.14
N LYS A 44 -1.21 5.68 2.58
CA LYS A 44 0.12 5.14 2.32
C LYS A 44 0.91 5.10 3.61
N ILE A 45 1.68 4.03 3.76
CA ILE A 45 2.57 3.83 4.90
C ILE A 45 4.02 3.74 4.43
N LYS A 46 4.91 4.35 5.21
CA LYS A 46 6.36 4.19 5.09
C LYS A 46 6.77 2.88 5.75
N VAL A 47 7.42 2.01 4.99
CA VAL A 47 7.87 0.69 5.44
C VAL A 47 9.34 0.49 5.12
N LEU A 48 9.98 -0.41 5.86
CA LEU A 48 11.36 -0.83 5.59
C LEU A 48 11.36 -2.19 4.90
N VAL A 49 11.73 -2.24 3.63
CA VAL A 49 11.69 -3.46 2.80
C VAL A 49 13.05 -4.14 2.77
N PHE A 50 13.06 -5.45 2.94
CA PHE A 50 14.24 -6.29 2.95
C PHE A 50 14.12 -7.31 1.82
N GLN A 51 14.92 -7.17 0.77
CA GLN A 51 15.06 -8.19 -0.26
C GLN A 51 16.23 -9.14 0.08
N PRO A 52 16.17 -10.43 -0.28
CA PRO A 52 17.27 -11.35 -0.02
C PRO A 52 18.60 -10.84 -0.58
N GLY A 53 19.62 -10.82 0.27
CA GLY A 53 20.97 -10.38 -0.09
C GLY A 53 21.16 -8.87 -0.27
N GLN A 54 20.12 -8.06 -0.04
CA GLN A 54 20.20 -6.60 -0.15
C GLN A 54 20.19 -5.92 1.22
N LEU A 55 20.58 -4.64 1.24
CA LEU A 55 20.35 -3.76 2.38
C LEU A 55 18.88 -3.34 2.43
N ALA A 56 18.42 -2.99 3.62
CA ALA A 56 17.07 -2.51 3.85
C ALA A 56 16.80 -1.20 3.07
N GLN A 57 15.59 -1.06 2.52
CA GLN A 57 15.19 0.11 1.75
C GLN A 57 13.87 0.68 2.26
N ILE A 58 13.85 1.98 2.52
CA ILE A 58 12.61 2.69 2.85
C ILE A 58 11.75 2.78 1.59
N ARG A 59 10.47 2.42 1.71
CA ARG A 59 9.48 2.58 0.63
C ARG A 59 8.16 3.09 1.20
N GLU A 60 7.43 3.84 0.38
CA GLU A 60 6.02 4.10 0.62
C GLU A 60 5.20 3.10 -0.18
N ILE A 61 4.25 2.44 0.49
CA ILE A 61 3.32 1.50 -0.13
C ILE A 61 1.90 1.92 0.23
N GLN A 62 0.93 1.55 -0.60
CA GLN A 62 -0.47 1.73 -0.25
C GLN A 62 -0.79 0.87 0.98
N ASN A 63 -1.58 1.39 1.91
CA ASN A 63 -2.02 0.66 3.09
C ASN A 63 -3.21 -0.25 2.74
N THR A 64 -2.97 -1.19 1.85
CA THR A 64 -3.97 -2.16 1.40
C THR A 64 -3.37 -3.56 1.42
N LEU A 65 -4.22 -4.56 1.65
CA LEU A 65 -3.80 -5.97 1.64
C LEU A 65 -3.12 -6.34 0.31
N ALA A 66 -3.68 -5.92 -0.82
CA ALA A 66 -3.14 -6.21 -2.14
C ALA A 66 -1.73 -5.61 -2.34
N ALA A 67 -1.50 -4.38 -1.88
CA ALA A 67 -0.18 -3.77 -1.95
C ALA A 67 0.84 -4.51 -1.06
N CYS A 68 0.45 -4.90 0.15
CA CYS A 68 1.29 -5.69 1.05
C CYS A 68 1.66 -7.06 0.43
N GLN A 69 0.67 -7.77 -0.11
CA GLN A 69 0.86 -9.06 -0.80
C GLN A 69 1.79 -8.94 -2.01
N ASN A 70 1.67 -7.84 -2.78
CA ASN A 70 2.56 -7.58 -3.91
C ASN A 70 4.01 -7.34 -3.48
N VAL A 71 4.25 -6.73 -2.31
CA VAL A 71 5.61 -6.51 -1.80
C VAL A 71 6.27 -7.83 -1.38
N VAL A 72 5.53 -8.68 -0.66
CA VAL A 72 6.08 -9.94 -0.12
C VAL A 72 6.03 -11.11 -1.11
N GLY A 73 5.19 -11.00 -2.15
CA GLY A 73 5.07 -11.98 -3.21
C GLY A 73 4.10 -13.14 -2.92
N GLY A 74 3.13 -12.95 -2.02
CA GLY A 74 2.18 -14.00 -1.63
C GLY A 74 1.23 -13.60 -0.52
N TYR A 75 0.64 -14.59 0.15
CA TYR A 75 -0.24 -14.36 1.30
C TYR A 75 0.57 -13.83 2.47
N ILE A 76 0.08 -12.78 3.12
CA ILE A 76 0.83 -12.15 4.20
C ILE A 76 0.75 -12.99 5.49
N GLU A 77 1.89 -13.14 6.15
CA GLU A 77 2.00 -13.52 7.55
C GLU A 77 2.57 -12.31 8.32
N VAL A 78 2.04 -12.05 9.51
CA VAL A 78 2.49 -10.97 10.39
C VAL A 78 3.18 -11.57 11.61
N ILE A 79 4.43 -11.17 11.83
CA ILE A 79 5.23 -11.54 12.99
C ILE A 79 5.43 -10.29 13.84
N HIS A 80 4.98 -10.34 15.09
CA HIS A 80 5.19 -9.26 16.05
C HIS A 80 6.66 -9.20 16.49
N LEU A 81 7.24 -8.02 16.39
CA LEU A 81 8.55 -7.67 16.93
C LEU A 81 8.38 -6.80 18.18
N ASP A 82 9.50 -6.39 18.76
CA ASP A 82 9.52 -5.48 19.91
C ASP A 82 9.02 -4.07 19.54
N ASP A 83 8.64 -3.28 20.54
CA ASP A 83 8.28 -1.87 20.43
C ASP A 83 7.15 -1.55 19.42
N GLY A 84 6.24 -2.50 19.19
CA GLY A 84 5.08 -2.32 18.30
C GLY A 84 5.42 -2.37 16.81
N LEU A 85 6.59 -2.92 16.48
CA LEU A 85 7.00 -3.21 15.11
C LEU A 85 6.40 -4.55 14.65
N LEU A 86 6.05 -4.61 13.37
CA LEU A 86 5.55 -5.80 12.71
C LEU A 86 6.45 -6.14 11.54
N LEU A 87 6.78 -7.41 11.41
CA LEU A 87 7.37 -7.96 10.20
C LEU A 87 6.26 -8.62 9.38
N VAL A 88 6.15 -8.25 8.11
CA VAL A 88 5.20 -8.82 7.17
C VAL A 88 5.95 -9.55 6.07
N CYS A 89 5.68 -10.85 5.90
CA CYS A 89 6.32 -11.72 4.90
C CYS A 89 5.30 -12.60 4.17
N ASP A 90 5.75 -13.35 3.16
CA ASP A 90 4.93 -14.39 2.52
C ASP A 90 4.87 -15.63 3.43
N GLU A 91 3.68 -16.02 3.87
CA GLU A 91 3.40 -17.20 4.71
C GLU A 91 3.99 -18.48 4.09
N GLU A 92 4.02 -18.56 2.76
CA GLU A 92 4.48 -19.75 2.04
C GLU A 92 5.93 -19.60 1.53
N GLY A 93 6.67 -18.56 1.94
CA GLY A 93 7.98 -18.25 1.34
C GLY A 93 8.97 -19.41 1.38
N LYS A 94 8.97 -20.20 2.48
CA LYS A 94 9.79 -21.42 2.60
C LYS A 94 9.30 -22.54 1.70
N LEU A 95 7.98 -22.76 1.64
CA LEU A 95 7.36 -23.80 0.81
C LEU A 95 7.55 -23.52 -0.68
N LYS A 96 7.55 -22.25 -1.08
CA LYS A 96 7.84 -21.77 -2.44
C LYS A 96 9.34 -21.80 -2.78
N GLY A 97 10.21 -22.11 -1.81
CA GLY A 97 11.65 -22.15 -2.02
C GLY A 97 12.30 -20.79 -2.23
N TYR A 98 11.73 -19.71 -1.67
CA TYR A 98 12.35 -18.40 -1.74
C TYR A 98 13.72 -18.38 -1.05
N PRO A 99 14.66 -17.54 -1.51
CA PRO A 99 15.97 -17.44 -0.89
C PRO A 99 15.88 -17.00 0.57
N PRO A 100 16.73 -17.53 1.48
CA PRO A 100 16.80 -17.05 2.85
C PRO A 100 17.24 -15.58 2.88
N ASN A 101 16.63 -14.79 3.76
CA ASN A 101 16.86 -13.35 3.84
C ASN A 101 17.51 -12.93 5.17
N ARG A 102 16.78 -13.07 6.28
CA ARG A 102 17.25 -12.72 7.63
C ARG A 102 16.78 -13.72 8.66
N ARG A 103 17.59 -13.90 9.71
CA ARG A 103 17.22 -14.69 10.88
C ARG A 103 16.42 -13.80 11.83
N VAL A 104 15.26 -14.27 12.24
CA VAL A 104 14.37 -13.60 13.21
C VAL A 104 14.11 -14.59 14.34
N GLY A 105 14.60 -14.26 15.54
CA GLY A 105 14.59 -15.18 16.67
C GLY A 105 15.30 -16.51 16.35
N ARG A 106 14.55 -17.61 16.33
CA ARG A 106 15.05 -18.96 16.02
C ARG A 106 14.80 -19.39 14.59
N ASP A 107 14.17 -18.56 13.77
CA ASP A 107 13.74 -18.91 12.43
C ASP A 107 14.42 -18.04 11.36
N VAL A 108 14.29 -18.43 10.09
CA VAL A 108 14.78 -17.68 8.94
C VAL A 108 13.61 -17.29 8.05
N ILE A 109 13.47 -15.99 7.79
CA ILE A 109 12.52 -15.47 6.82
C ILE A 109 13.07 -15.70 5.41
N CYS A 110 12.26 -16.30 4.54
CA CYS A 110 12.60 -16.54 3.15
C CYS A 110 11.80 -15.61 2.23
N GLY A 111 12.48 -15.04 1.24
CA GLY A 111 11.89 -14.06 0.31
C GLY A 111 11.91 -12.63 0.84
N THR A 112 11.19 -11.75 0.14
CA THR A 112 11.06 -10.35 0.52
C THR A 112 10.12 -10.22 1.70
N PHE A 113 10.50 -9.41 2.69
CA PHE A 113 9.62 -9.01 3.77
C PHE A 113 9.72 -7.50 3.97
N PHE A 114 8.80 -6.92 4.74
CA PHE A 114 8.92 -5.54 5.18
C PHE A 114 8.59 -5.38 6.65
N ILE A 115 9.06 -4.28 7.24
CA ILE A 115 8.74 -3.87 8.61
C ILE A 115 7.87 -2.61 8.55
N CYS A 116 6.79 -2.63 9.32
CA CYS A 116 5.89 -1.50 9.59
C CYS A 116 5.60 -1.41 11.09
N ARG A 117 4.80 -0.42 11.51
CA ARG A 117 4.23 -0.36 12.86
C ARG A 117 2.78 -0.81 12.85
N SER A 118 2.23 -1.05 14.03
CA SER A 118 0.79 -1.23 14.25
C SER A 118 0.20 -0.08 15.06
N ASP A 119 -1.01 0.35 14.71
CA ASP A 119 -1.91 1.08 15.61
C ASP A 119 -3.23 0.31 15.72
N GLY A 120 -3.38 -0.45 16.80
CA GLY A 120 -4.45 -1.44 16.92
C GLY A 120 -4.35 -2.53 15.85
N ASP A 121 -5.38 -2.65 15.01
CA ASP A 121 -5.47 -3.63 13.93
C ASP A 121 -4.97 -3.09 12.57
N GLU A 122 -4.54 -1.83 12.51
CA GLU A 122 -4.10 -1.17 11.28
C GLU A 122 -2.58 -1.07 11.19
N PHE A 123 -2.05 -1.23 9.97
CA PHE A 123 -0.63 -0.95 9.72
C PHE A 123 -0.38 0.54 9.67
N THR A 124 0.73 0.98 10.25
CA THR A 124 1.16 2.37 10.27
C THR A 124 2.64 2.50 9.87
N SER A 125 3.03 3.73 9.56
CA SER A 125 4.40 4.04 9.11
C SER A 125 5.43 3.79 10.20
N VAL A 126 6.60 3.28 9.80
CA VAL A 126 7.81 3.33 10.65
C VAL A 126 8.20 4.79 10.92
N THR A 127 8.69 5.06 12.12
CA THR A 127 9.19 6.39 12.51
C THR A 127 10.66 6.56 12.14
N ASP A 128 11.17 7.79 12.23
CA ASP A 128 12.59 8.04 12.03
C ASP A 128 13.45 7.48 13.18
N GLU A 129 12.86 7.25 14.37
CA GLU A 129 13.50 6.52 15.47
C GLU A 129 13.67 5.04 15.15
N ASP A 130 12.62 4.38 14.60
CA ASP A 130 12.69 2.98 14.19
C ASP A 130 13.81 2.75 13.16
N LEU A 131 13.99 3.69 12.24
CA LEU A 131 15.02 3.59 11.21
C LEU A 131 16.44 3.66 11.77
N LYS A 132 16.65 4.29 12.94
CA LYS A 132 17.95 4.35 13.61
C LYS A 132 18.27 3.10 14.42
N SER A 133 17.25 2.35 14.85
CA SER A 133 17.42 1.13 15.65
C SER A 133 17.51 -0.13 14.79
N ILE A 134 16.85 -0.16 13.62
CA ILE A 134 16.80 -1.31 12.72
C ILE A 134 17.95 -1.31 11.70
N CYS A 135 18.43 -0.13 11.28
CA CYS A 135 19.56 0.01 10.33
C CYS A 135 20.89 0.14 11.05
#